data_AF-A0A5J4P3S5-F1
#
_entry.id   AF-A0A5J4P3S5-F1
#
_cell.length_a   1.000
_cell.length_b   1.000
_cell.length_c   1.000
_cell.angle_alpha   90.00
_cell.angle_beta   90.00
_cell.angle_gamma   90.00
#
_symmetry.space_group_name_H-M   'P 1'
#
loop_
_entity.id
_entity.type
_entity.pdbx_description
1 polymer ?
#
loop_
_entity_poly.entity_id
_entity_poly.type
_entity_poly.pdbx_seq_one_letter_code
_entity_poly.pdbx_strand_id
1 'polypeptide(L)' 'IYSMTPGERTNPAVLNGSRRTRIAKGSGTSIQEVNNLLKRFEFMRIVGGKD' A
#
# COMPACT_ATOMS: atom_id res chain seq x y z
N ILE A 1 -2.46 -4.31 -6.32
CA ILE A 1 -3.79 -3.80 -5.89
C ILE A 1 -4.81 -4.93 -5.70
N TYR A 2 -4.87 -5.94 -6.57
CA TYR A 2 -5.77 -7.10 -6.41
C TYR A 2 -5.50 -7.98 -5.18
N SER A 3 -4.25 -8.01 -4.68
CA SER A 3 -3.88 -8.78 -3.48
C SER A 3 -4.24 -8.07 -2.16
N MET A 4 -4.75 -6.84 -2.20
CA MET A 4 -5.30 -6.13 -1.04
C MET A 4 -6.80 -6.42 -0.91
N THR A 5 -7.29 -6.52 0.33
CA THR A 5 -8.74 -6.54 0.59
C THR A 5 -9.35 -5.15 0.35
N PRO A 6 -10.68 -5.04 0.16
CA PRO A 6 -11.33 -3.74 0.03
C PRO A 6 -11.00 -2.79 1.18
N GLY A 7 -11.04 -3.27 2.43
CA GLY A 7 -10.73 -2.45 3.62
C GLY A 7 -9.28 -1.96 3.67
N GLU A 8 -8.33 -2.76 3.19
CA GLU A 8 -6.93 -2.34 3.06
C GLU A 8 -6.73 -1.31 1.95
N ARG A 9 -7.51 -1.40 0.88
CA ARG A 9 -7.46 -0.47 -0.24
C ARG A 9 -8.07 0.89 0.11
N THR A 10 -9.17 0.90 0.88
CA THR A 10 -9.83 2.12 1.33
C THR A 10 -9.09 2.78 2.50
N ASN A 11 -8.44 2.00 3.36
CA ASN A 11 -7.66 2.51 4.47
C ASN A 11 -6.25 1.88 4.52
N PRO A 12 -5.28 2.44 3.78
CA PRO A 12 -3.90 1.94 3.77
C PRO A 12 -3.21 1.98 5.14
N ALA A 13 -3.69 2.77 6.11
CA ALA A 13 -3.10 2.85 7.45
C ALA A 13 -3.20 1.52 8.23
N VAL A 14 -4.11 0.62 7.86
CA VAL A 14 -4.23 -0.72 8.49
C VAL A 14 -3.14 -1.68 8.03
N LEU A 15 -2.35 -1.33 7.00
CA LEU A 15 -1.32 -2.20 6.43
C LEU A 15 -0.08 -2.28 7.32
N ASN A 16 -0.09 -3.24 8.24
CA ASN A 16 1.09 -3.62 9.03
C ASN A 16 2.06 -4.54 8.26
N GLY A 17 3.18 -4.92 8.88
CA GLY A 17 4.21 -5.75 8.26
C GLY A 17 3.67 -7.07 7.68
N SER A 18 2.86 -7.80 8.45
CA SER A 18 2.29 -9.08 8.02
C SER A 18 1.38 -8.94 6.80
N ARG A 19 0.54 -7.90 6.76
CA ARG A 19 -0.33 -7.62 5.61
C ARG A 19 0.49 -7.27 4.37
N ARG A 20 1.55 -6.46 4.52
CA ARG A 20 2.45 -6.10 3.41
C ARG A 20 3.18 -7.32 2.85
N THR A 21 3.62 -8.25 3.71
CA THR A 21 4.19 -9.53 3.29
C THR A 21 3.19 -10.39 2.53
N ARG A 22 1.94 -10.50 3.00
CA ARG A 22 0.87 -11.23 2.30
C ARG A 22 0.61 -10.64 0.91
N ILE A 23 0.52 -9.32 0.82
CA ILE A 23 0.29 -8.61 -0.45
C ILE A 23 1.44 -8.89 -1.42
N ALA A 24 2.69 -8.72 -0.98
CA ALA A 24 3.88 -8.98 -1.77
C ALA A 24 3.89 -10.40 -2.36
N LYS A 25 3.67 -11.42 -1.51
CA LYS A 25 3.54 -12.82 -1.96
C LYS A 25 2.40 -13.01 -2.95
N GLY A 26 1.22 -12.46 -2.65
CA GLY A 26 0.03 -12.59 -3.48
C GLY A 26 0.07 -11.78 -4.79
N SER A 27 1.02 -10.84 -4.94
CA SER A 27 1.23 -10.08 -6.17
C SER A 27 2.49 -10.50 -6.94
N GLY A 28 3.28 -11.44 -6.41
CA GLY A 28 4.57 -11.81 -7.00
C GLY A 28 5.63 -10.71 -6.94
N THR A 29 5.51 -9.76 -6.00
CA THR A 29 6.44 -8.64 -5.84
C THR A 29 7.19 -8.75 -4.51
N SER A 30 8.24 -7.94 -4.34
CA SER A 30 8.94 -7.80 -3.07
C SER A 30 8.17 -6.93 -2.07
N ILE A 31 8.49 -7.08 -0.77
CA ILE A 31 7.94 -6.20 0.28
C ILE A 31 8.44 -4.76 0.12
N GLN A 32 9.65 -4.57 -0.42
CA GLN A 32 10.24 -3.27 -0.69
C GLN A 32 9.44 -2.52 -1.76
N GLU A 33 9.03 -3.20 -2.83
CA GLU A 33 8.17 -2.61 -3.87
C GLU A 33 6.81 -2.21 -3.30
N VAL A 34 6.21 -3.04 -2.45
CA VAL A 34 4.95 -2.71 -1.76
C VAL A 34 5.13 -1.47 -0.88
N ASN A 35 6.20 -1.39 -0.10
CA ASN A 35 6.48 -0.23 0.74
C ASN A 35 6.68 1.05 -0.08
N ASN A 36 7.39 0.96 -1.21
CA ASN A 36 7.62 2.09 -2.11
C ASN A 36 6.32 2.58 -2.75
N LEU A 37 5.44 1.66 -3.15
CA LEU A 37 4.12 1.98 -3.67
C LEU A 37 3.29 2.74 -2.64
N LEU A 38 3.24 2.26 -1.39
CA LEU A 38 2.51 2.91 -0.30
C LEU A 38 3.03 4.32 -0.01
N LYS A 39 4.36 4.51 0.00
CA LYS A 39 4.98 5.84 0.17
C LYS A 39 4.59 6.80 -0.95
N ARG A 40 4.55 6.34 -2.20
CA ARG A 40 4.15 7.17 -3.35
C ARG A 40 2.68 7.61 -3.25
N PHE A 41 1.79 6.71 -2.84
CA PHE A 41 0.38 7.06 -2.62
C PHE A 41 0.21 8.08 -1.50
N GLU A 42 0.93 7.91 -0.39
CA GLU A 42 0.90 8.86 0.71
C GLU A 42 1.45 10.24 0.31
N PHE A 43 2.53 10.27 -0.46
CA PHE A 43 3.06 11.51 -1.01
C PHE A 43 2.06 12.23 -1.93
N MET A 44 1.42 11.50 -2.86
CA MET A 44 0.38 12.09 -3.73
C MET A 44 -0.81 12.64 -2.93
N ARG A 45 -1.21 11.97 -1.85
CA ARG A 45 -2.28 12.44 -0.95
C ARG A 45 -1.92 13.73 -0.24
N ILE A 46 -0.66 13.87 0.20
CA ILE A 46 -0.16 15.06 0.90
C ILE A 46 -0.02 16.25 -0.05
N VAL A 47 0.49 16.01 -1.26
CA VAL A 47 0.77 17.06 -2.24
C VAL A 47 -0.49 17.49 -2.99
N GLY A 48 -1.38 16.56 -3.34
CA GLY A 48 -2.62 16.84 -4.08
C GLY A 48 -3.78 17.39 -3.24
N GLY A 49 -3.60 17.58 -1.93
CA GLY A 49 -4.58 18.19 -1.02
C GLY A 49 -4.15 19.54 -0.47
N LYS A 50 -3.11 20.15 -1.06
CA LYS A 50 -2.50 21.40 -0.58
C LYS A 50 -2.79 22.64 -1.44
N ASP A 51 -3.74 22.53 -2.37
CA ASP A 51 -4.24 23.64 -3.19
C ASP A 51 -5.70 23.97 -2.81
#